data_AF-A0A935FW09-F1
#
_entry.id   AF-A0A935FW09-F1
#
_cell.length_a   1.000
_cell.length_b   1.000
_cell.length_c   1.000
_cell.angle_alpha   90.00
_cell.angle_beta   90.00
_cell.angle_gamma   90.00
#
_symmetry.space_group_name_H-M   'P 1'
#
loop_
_entity.id
_entity.type
_entity.pdbx_description
1 polymer ?
#
loop_
_entity_poly.entity_id
_entity_poly.type
_entity_poly.pdbx_seq_one_letter_code
_entity_poly.pdbx_strand_id
1 'polypeptide(L)'
;MRERPLEERAKNYIEAAIAQTLRRVMAAPQGQRNDALNTGAFSMGRMVAAGWIGPEQAAVQLLQACESNGLLKDDGPRNCGATIASGLKKGQVATPAFLPPELQLADLGVINIRPLDPQAVAEAMRVEEQRRLLEAQNALEAEARLTNKEYFEEVASALLRHVGALKELARRGIDQETAEAYGLGYDDFPLGDAPERYGPPGRRPSLVLPWEAIGRPGHYDAVQYRHLDGEAPKVHWHHDLRKGRLFNPSALTHPHSDELYVVEGALTALTLISAGITSTVALPQLRPKAETVEALARRMGRFDRTYWLCDAGAAPIWSAFAAKVPDGRGRVVPMPVDPDEYLLSMGCDVDRFATSIRMR
;
A
#
# COMPACT_ATOMS: atom_id res chain seq x y z
N MET A 1 -6.28 28.49 -6.89
CA MET A 1 -4.95 28.46 -6.24
C MET A 1 -4.00 29.28 -7.09
N ARG A 2 -3.42 30.38 -6.58
CA ARG A 2 -2.30 31.02 -7.29
C ARG A 2 -1.07 30.14 -7.07
N GLU A 3 -0.45 29.67 -8.16
CA GLU A 3 0.78 28.89 -8.05
C GLU A 3 1.85 29.73 -7.33
N ARG A 4 2.54 29.09 -6.38
CA ARG A 4 3.67 29.73 -5.69
C ARG A 4 4.78 30.01 -6.70
N PRO A 5 5.49 31.15 -6.59
CA PRO A 5 6.65 31.47 -7.43
C PRO A 5 7.65 30.32 -7.50
N LEU A 6 8.31 30.16 -8.66
CA LEU A 6 9.23 29.07 -8.95
C LEU A 6 10.35 28.95 -7.89
N GLU A 7 10.92 30.09 -7.49
CA GLU A 7 11.94 30.18 -6.45
C GLU A 7 11.45 29.68 -5.09
N GLU A 8 10.20 29.99 -4.74
CA GLU A 8 9.59 29.52 -3.49
C GLU A 8 9.37 28.01 -3.53
N ARG A 9 8.96 27.45 -4.67
CA ARG A 9 8.80 26.01 -4.85
C ARG A 9 10.13 25.27 -4.73
N ALA A 10 11.19 25.81 -5.33
CA ALA A 10 12.52 25.21 -5.26
C ALA A 10 13.15 25.34 -3.86
N LYS A 11 12.94 26.47 -3.17
CA LYS A 11 13.31 26.62 -1.75
C LYS A 11 12.61 25.60 -0.86
N ASN A 12 11.29 25.45 -1.01
CA ASN A 12 10.52 24.44 -0.26
C ASN A 12 11.00 23.01 -0.54
N TYR A 13 11.40 22.71 -1.78
CA TYR A 13 11.96 21.42 -2.14
C TYR A 13 13.29 21.16 -1.41
N ILE A 14 14.19 22.15 -1.41
CA ILE A 14 15.50 22.04 -0.74
C ILE A 14 15.33 21.88 0.77
N GLU A 15 14.48 22.71 1.38
CA GLU A 15 14.15 22.61 2.81
C GLU A 15 13.58 21.22 3.14
N ALA A 16 12.68 20.68 2.30
CA ALA A 16 12.13 19.35 2.47
C ALA A 16 13.19 18.24 2.35
N ALA A 17 14.12 18.34 1.39
CA ALA A 17 15.20 17.38 1.20
C ALA A 17 16.17 17.34 2.39
N ILE A 18 16.50 18.52 2.93
CA ILE A 18 17.36 18.69 4.09
C ILE A 18 16.67 18.17 5.36
N ALA A 19 15.42 18.58 5.58
CA ALA A 19 14.61 18.07 6.69
C ALA A 19 14.39 16.56 6.61
N GLN A 20 14.22 15.97 5.42
CA GLN A 20 14.11 14.53 5.26
C GLN A 20 15.41 13.81 5.63
N THR A 21 16.55 14.37 5.21
CA THR A 21 17.87 13.80 5.53
C THR A 21 18.11 13.80 7.04
N LEU A 22 17.84 14.92 7.71
CA LEU A 22 18.03 15.05 9.16
C LEU A 22 17.04 14.17 9.94
N ARG A 23 15.78 14.10 9.52
CA ARG A 23 14.80 13.16 10.10
C ARG A 23 15.27 11.71 10.05
N ARG A 24 15.92 11.26 8.97
CA ARG A 24 16.47 9.90 8.88
C ARG A 24 17.57 9.65 9.91
N VAL A 25 18.44 10.63 10.15
CA VAL A 25 19.48 10.54 11.20
C VAL A 25 18.81 10.50 12.58
N MET A 26 17.87 11.40 12.83
CA MET A 26 17.19 11.53 14.14
C MET A 26 16.34 10.32 14.50
N ALA A 27 15.70 9.68 13.52
CA ALA A 27 14.84 8.52 13.72
C ALA A 27 15.58 7.17 13.73
N ALA A 28 16.91 7.17 13.56
CA ALA A 28 17.69 5.94 13.46
C ALA A 28 17.68 5.15 14.79
N PRO A 29 17.27 3.87 14.79
CA PRO A 29 17.28 3.05 15.99
C PRO A 29 18.72 2.76 16.45
N GLN A 30 18.87 2.43 17.75
CA GLN A 30 20.15 2.01 18.31
C GLN A 30 20.74 0.86 17.49
N GLY A 31 22.05 0.92 17.22
CA GLY A 31 22.74 0.00 16.31
C GLY A 31 22.76 0.42 14.84
N GLN A 32 21.89 1.34 14.40
CA GLN A 32 21.89 1.90 13.03
C GLN A 32 22.25 3.39 12.95
N ARG A 33 22.43 4.04 14.11
CA ARG A 33 22.63 5.50 14.22
C ARG A 33 23.86 6.01 13.47
N ASN A 34 25.02 5.36 13.61
CA ASN A 34 26.25 5.80 12.93
C ASN A 34 26.17 5.59 11.40
N ASP A 35 25.54 4.50 10.94
CA ASP A 35 25.32 4.27 9.50
C ASP A 35 24.35 5.30 8.90
N ALA A 36 23.29 5.64 9.65
CA ALA A 36 22.37 6.71 9.28
C ALA A 36 23.08 8.08 9.24
N LEU A 37 23.93 8.38 10.23
CA LEU A 37 24.77 9.59 10.26
C LEU A 37 25.68 9.67 9.03
N ASN A 38 26.41 8.59 8.73
CA ASN A 38 27.33 8.54 7.60
C ASN A 38 26.59 8.74 6.26
N THR A 39 25.46 8.05 6.08
CA THR A 39 24.59 8.20 4.90
C THR A 39 24.00 9.60 4.78
N GLY A 40 23.57 10.17 5.91
CA GLY A 40 23.06 11.54 6.00
C GLY A 40 24.13 12.58 5.68
N ALA A 41 25.34 12.43 6.21
CA ALA A 41 26.49 13.27 5.95
C ALA A 41 26.92 13.20 4.47
N PHE A 42 26.91 12.02 3.86
CA PHE A 42 27.14 11.87 2.42
C PHE A 42 26.09 12.61 1.59
N SER A 43 24.80 12.47 1.95
CA SER A 43 23.70 13.14 1.24
C SER A 43 23.78 14.66 1.37
N MET A 44 24.04 15.17 2.59
CA MET A 44 24.28 16.59 2.84
C MET A 44 25.51 17.10 2.07
N GLY A 45 26.57 16.30 1.95
CA GLY A 45 27.74 16.67 1.16
C GLY A 45 27.41 16.93 -0.32
N ARG A 46 26.48 16.16 -0.91
CA ARG A 46 25.99 16.38 -2.28
C ARG A 46 25.15 17.66 -2.40
N MET A 47 24.43 18.03 -1.34
CA MET A 47 23.67 19.28 -1.26
C MET A 47 24.61 20.48 -1.11
N VAL A 48 25.72 20.33 -0.38
CA VAL A 48 26.80 21.32 -0.32
C VAL A 48 27.44 21.52 -1.70
N ALA A 49 27.73 20.44 -2.44
CA ALA A 49 28.24 20.54 -3.81
C ALA A 49 27.27 21.24 -4.76
N ALA A 50 25.97 21.13 -4.50
CA ALA A 50 24.92 21.82 -5.27
C ALA A 50 24.69 23.28 -4.83
N GLY A 51 25.40 23.76 -3.81
CA GLY A 51 25.22 25.12 -3.25
C GLY A 51 23.96 25.32 -2.41
N TRP A 52 23.23 24.25 -2.09
CA TRP A 52 21.95 24.33 -1.37
C TRP A 52 22.11 24.68 0.11
N ILE A 53 23.22 24.28 0.71
CA ILE A 53 23.55 24.49 2.12
C ILE A 53 25.05 24.63 2.30
N GLY A 54 25.50 25.47 3.24
CA GLY A 54 26.93 25.62 3.55
C GLY A 54 27.50 24.40 4.31
N PRO A 55 28.79 24.08 4.16
CA PRO A 55 29.41 22.93 4.83
C PRO A 55 29.37 23.01 6.36
N GLU A 56 29.58 24.21 6.92
CA GLU A 56 29.51 24.43 8.37
C GLU A 56 28.08 24.24 8.90
N GLN A 57 27.09 24.76 8.17
CA GLN A 57 25.68 24.62 8.51
C GLN A 57 25.22 23.17 8.45
N ALA A 58 25.65 22.42 7.43
CA ALA A 58 25.39 20.99 7.32
C ALA A 58 26.00 20.21 8.49
N ALA A 59 27.23 20.53 8.90
CA ALA A 59 27.90 19.88 10.02
C ALA A 59 27.19 20.16 11.36
N VAL A 60 26.78 21.41 11.59
CA VAL A 60 26.03 21.80 12.81
C VAL A 60 24.69 21.07 12.89
N GLN A 61 23.91 21.03 11.80
CA GLN A 61 22.61 20.37 11.81
C GLN A 61 22.72 18.85 11.98
N LEU A 62 23.75 18.21 11.40
CA LEU A 62 24.00 16.79 11.62
C LEU A 62 24.41 16.47 13.06
N LEU A 63 25.23 17.33 13.69
CA LEU A 63 25.58 17.18 15.11
C LEU A 63 24.34 17.30 16.01
N GLN A 64 23.46 18.25 15.75
CA GLN A 64 22.18 18.40 16.48
C GLN A 64 21.27 17.17 16.30
N ALA A 65 21.25 16.58 15.09
CA ALA A 65 20.53 15.34 14.83
C ALA A 65 21.08 14.15 15.63
N CYS A 66 22.42 14.05 15.76
CA CYS A 66 23.09 13.03 16.60
C CYS A 66 22.83 13.21 18.09
N GLU A 67 22.65 14.46 18.55
CA GLU A 67 22.28 14.71 19.93
C GLU A 67 20.88 14.15 20.21
N SER A 68 19.95 14.43 19.30
CA SER A 68 18.54 14.07 19.44
C SER A 68 18.29 12.57 19.43
N ASN A 69 19.05 11.80 18.63
CA ASN A 69 18.93 10.34 18.62
C ASN A 69 19.79 9.63 19.68
N GLY A 70 20.58 10.38 20.47
CA GLY A 70 21.46 9.84 21.51
C GLY A 70 22.83 9.36 21.04
N LEU A 71 23.15 9.44 19.74
CA LEU A 71 24.44 8.98 19.20
C LEU A 71 25.64 9.75 19.79
N LEU A 72 25.47 11.03 20.15
CA LEU A 72 26.52 11.76 20.86
C LEU A 72 26.88 11.14 22.22
N LYS A 73 25.91 10.50 22.89
CA LYS A 73 26.13 9.79 24.15
C LYS A 73 26.77 8.43 23.91
N ASP A 74 26.40 7.75 22.82
CA ASP A 74 26.91 6.43 22.47
C ASP A 74 28.37 6.49 22.00
N ASP A 75 28.66 7.31 20.99
CA ASP A 75 29.94 7.31 20.27
C ASP A 75 30.83 8.51 20.62
N GLY A 76 30.27 9.53 21.27
CA GLY A 76 30.97 10.76 21.63
C GLY A 76 31.04 11.79 20.49
N PRO A 77 31.18 13.08 20.83
CA PRO A 77 31.15 14.18 19.85
C PRO A 77 32.32 14.16 18.86
N ARG A 78 33.50 13.66 19.27
CA ARG A 78 34.67 13.56 18.36
C ARG A 78 34.44 12.54 17.25
N ASN A 79 33.91 11.35 17.56
CA ASN A 79 33.66 10.32 16.56
C ASN A 79 32.53 10.73 15.62
N CYS A 80 31.45 11.30 16.16
CA CYS A 80 30.37 11.87 15.35
C CYS A 80 30.90 12.96 14.40
N GLY A 81 31.75 13.87 14.90
CA GLY A 81 32.38 14.90 14.09
C GLY A 81 33.26 14.33 12.97
N ALA A 82 34.03 13.28 13.24
CA ALA A 82 34.84 12.59 12.24
C ALA A 82 33.98 11.92 11.14
N THR A 83 32.89 11.25 11.53
CA THR A 83 31.93 10.65 10.59
C THR A 83 31.29 11.72 9.70
N ILE A 84 30.87 12.84 10.29
CA ILE A 84 30.29 13.98 9.56
C ILE A 84 31.30 14.56 8.57
N ALA A 85 32.52 14.86 9.00
CA ALA A 85 33.55 15.42 8.14
C ALA A 85 33.89 14.50 6.96
N SER A 86 34.03 13.19 7.22
CA SER A 86 34.29 12.17 6.20
C SER A 86 33.13 12.04 5.22
N GLY A 87 31.89 11.98 5.72
CA GLY A 87 30.69 11.89 4.89
C GLY A 87 30.48 13.11 4.01
N LEU A 88 30.60 14.32 4.59
CA LEU A 88 30.49 15.58 3.85
C LEU A 88 31.54 15.66 2.74
N LYS A 89 32.81 15.36 3.05
CA LYS A 89 33.90 15.36 2.06
C LYS A 89 33.62 14.41 0.90
N LYS A 90 33.16 13.18 1.19
CA LYS A 90 32.79 12.20 0.17
C LYS A 90 31.60 12.65 -0.68
N GLY A 91 30.58 13.25 -0.05
CA GLY A 91 29.41 13.77 -0.76
C GLY A 91 29.73 14.98 -1.64
N GLN A 92 30.65 15.84 -1.20
CA GLN A 92 31.06 17.05 -1.94
C GLN A 92 31.75 16.75 -3.27
N VAL A 93 32.50 15.65 -3.34
CA VAL A 93 33.19 15.21 -4.56
C VAL A 93 32.36 14.23 -5.41
N ALA A 94 31.19 13.82 -4.91
CA ALA A 94 30.26 12.97 -5.65
C ALA A 94 29.39 13.82 -6.60
N THR A 95 28.53 13.15 -7.36
CA THR A 95 27.52 13.83 -8.18
C THR A 95 26.66 14.76 -7.30
N PRO A 96 26.58 16.07 -7.61
CA PRO A 96 25.76 17.02 -6.84
C PRO A 96 24.29 16.60 -6.73
N ALA A 97 23.57 17.20 -5.78
CA ALA A 97 22.12 17.12 -5.74
C ALA A 97 21.50 17.95 -6.88
N PHE A 98 20.39 17.50 -7.46
CA PHE A 98 19.71 18.19 -8.55
C PHE A 98 18.26 18.51 -8.18
N LEU A 99 17.80 19.66 -8.64
CA LEU A 99 16.37 19.98 -8.62
C LEU A 99 15.63 19.17 -9.69
N PRO A 100 14.35 18.83 -9.46
CA PRO A 100 13.46 18.33 -10.50
C PRO A 100 13.49 19.25 -11.74
N PRO A 101 13.35 18.72 -12.97
CA PRO A 101 13.43 19.51 -14.20
C PRO A 101 12.56 20.77 -14.19
N GLU A 102 11.41 20.70 -13.54
CA GLU A 102 10.43 21.79 -13.44
C GLU A 102 10.88 22.94 -12.52
N LEU A 103 11.95 22.74 -11.74
CA LEU A 103 12.48 23.67 -10.74
C LEU A 103 13.90 24.17 -11.07
N GLN A 104 14.52 23.67 -12.15
CA GLN A 104 15.92 23.95 -12.50
C GLN A 104 16.20 25.40 -12.93
N LEU A 105 15.18 26.16 -13.32
CA LEU A 105 15.30 27.56 -13.74
C LEU A 105 15.28 28.56 -12.56
N ALA A 106 15.19 28.09 -11.31
CA ALA A 106 15.17 28.95 -10.14
C ALA A 106 16.58 29.48 -9.79
N ASP A 107 16.71 30.79 -9.62
CA ASP A 107 17.93 31.42 -9.07
C ASP A 107 17.83 31.50 -7.54
N LEU A 108 18.56 30.63 -6.83
CA LEU A 108 18.31 30.36 -5.40
C LEU A 108 19.38 30.87 -4.44
N GLY A 109 20.56 31.28 -4.95
CA GLY A 109 21.72 31.59 -4.12
C GLY A 109 22.05 30.49 -3.09
N VAL A 110 22.84 30.84 -2.06
CA VAL A 110 23.03 29.96 -0.88
C VAL A 110 21.86 30.17 0.07
N ILE A 111 21.08 29.12 0.32
CA ILE A 111 19.91 29.19 1.18
C ILE A 111 20.34 29.14 2.65
N ASN A 112 20.10 30.21 3.40
CA ASN A 112 20.32 30.22 4.84
C ASN A 112 19.14 29.55 5.56
N ILE A 113 19.32 28.27 5.90
CA ILE A 113 18.31 27.45 6.55
C ILE A 113 18.34 27.66 8.07
N ARG A 114 17.21 28.07 8.64
CA ARG A 114 17.09 28.16 10.10
C ARG A 114 17.44 26.80 10.73
N PRO A 115 18.20 26.76 11.84
CA PRO A 115 18.43 25.52 12.59
C PRO A 115 17.10 24.81 12.84
N LEU A 116 17.07 23.47 12.69
CA LEU A 116 15.89 22.71 13.07
C LEU A 116 15.59 22.98 14.54
N ASP A 117 14.37 23.43 14.81
CA ASP A 117 13.90 23.64 16.18
C ASP A 117 13.81 22.28 16.89
N PRO A 118 14.62 22.04 17.94
CA PRO A 118 14.57 20.78 18.68
C PRO A 118 13.18 20.47 19.25
N GLN A 119 12.39 21.50 19.58
CA GLN A 119 11.02 21.32 20.05
C GLN A 119 10.11 20.83 18.92
N ALA A 120 10.13 21.47 17.76
CA ALA A 120 9.38 21.02 16.59
C ALA A 120 9.75 19.58 16.17
N VAL A 121 11.01 19.17 16.32
CA VAL A 121 11.39 17.78 16.02
C VAL A 121 10.92 16.82 17.11
N ALA A 122 11.09 17.17 18.38
CA ALA A 122 10.57 16.35 19.48
C ALA A 122 9.04 16.17 19.38
N GLU A 123 8.32 17.22 18.97
CA GLU A 123 6.89 17.17 18.69
C GLU A 123 6.59 16.27 17.49
N ALA A 124 7.27 16.43 16.36
CA ALA A 124 7.09 15.55 15.20
C ALA A 124 7.43 14.08 15.51
N MET A 125 8.44 13.83 16.34
CA MET A 125 8.78 12.48 16.81
C MET A 125 7.71 11.91 17.75
N ARG A 126 7.15 12.72 18.65
CA ARG A 126 6.00 12.33 19.49
C ARG A 126 4.79 11.99 18.63
N VAL A 127 4.48 12.81 17.64
CA VAL A 127 3.37 12.55 16.69
C VAL A 127 3.60 11.25 15.93
N GLU A 128 4.83 11.01 15.45
CA GLU A 128 5.21 9.77 14.77
C GLU A 128 5.13 8.55 15.71
N GLU A 129 5.58 8.68 16.96
CA GLU A 129 5.51 7.63 17.98
C GLU A 129 4.06 7.31 18.35
N GLN A 130 3.22 8.34 18.59
CA GLN A 130 1.79 8.19 18.78
C GLN A 130 1.14 7.50 17.57
N ARG A 131 1.53 7.87 16.34
CA ARG A 131 1.04 7.20 15.13
C ARG A 131 1.40 5.72 15.12
N ARG A 132 2.66 5.37 15.46
CA ARG A 132 3.10 3.97 15.52
C ARG A 132 2.37 3.16 16.60
N LEU A 133 2.14 3.75 17.77
CA LEU A 133 1.37 3.12 18.84
C LEU A 133 -0.09 2.87 18.42
N LEU A 134 -0.72 3.86 17.79
CA LEU A 134 -2.06 3.73 17.24
C LEU A 134 -2.12 2.66 16.14
N GLU A 135 -1.14 2.61 15.24
CA GLU A 135 -1.04 1.57 14.21
C GLU A 135 -0.89 0.17 14.83
N ALA A 136 -0.10 0.04 15.89
CA ALA A 136 0.06 -1.21 16.62
C ALA A 136 -1.23 -1.64 17.34
N GLN A 137 -1.93 -0.70 17.98
CA GLN A 137 -3.22 -0.96 18.64
C GLN A 137 -4.27 -1.40 17.61
N ASN A 138 -4.41 -0.67 16.50
CA ASN A 138 -5.33 -1.02 15.41
C ASN A 138 -5.03 -2.40 14.82
N ALA A 139 -3.75 -2.80 14.77
CA ALA A 139 -3.35 -4.13 14.31
C ALA A 139 -3.77 -5.23 15.29
N LEU A 140 -3.65 -5.01 16.61
CA LEU A 140 -4.11 -5.95 17.63
C LEU A 140 -5.64 -6.11 17.61
N GLU A 141 -6.37 -5.01 17.51
CA GLU A 141 -7.84 -5.04 17.38
C GLU A 141 -8.28 -5.75 16.09
N ALA A 142 -7.55 -5.57 14.99
CA ALA A 142 -7.78 -6.27 13.74
C ALA A 142 -7.61 -7.80 13.88
N GLU A 143 -6.53 -8.24 14.53
CA GLU A 143 -6.22 -9.64 14.75
C GLU A 143 -7.27 -10.32 15.66
N ALA A 144 -7.75 -9.61 16.67
CA ALA A 144 -8.87 -10.04 17.49
C ALA A 144 -10.15 -10.22 16.63
N ARG A 145 -10.45 -9.31 15.70
CA ARG A 145 -11.62 -9.45 14.79
C ARG A 145 -11.51 -10.64 13.86
N LEU A 146 -10.33 -10.91 13.29
CA LEU A 146 -10.11 -12.04 12.36
C LEU A 146 -10.39 -13.41 12.98
N THR A 147 -10.26 -13.51 14.31
CA THR A 147 -10.49 -14.75 15.06
C THR A 147 -11.84 -14.77 15.79
N ASN A 148 -12.61 -13.68 15.72
CA ASN A 148 -13.88 -13.53 16.40
C ASN A 148 -15.03 -14.00 15.51
N LYS A 149 -15.55 -15.21 15.79
CA LYS A 149 -16.70 -15.78 15.10
C LYS A 149 -17.98 -14.97 15.29
N GLU A 150 -18.23 -14.46 16.50
CA GLU A 150 -19.43 -13.68 16.82
C GLU A 150 -19.48 -12.39 16.00
N TYR A 151 -18.34 -11.72 15.82
CA TYR A 151 -18.25 -10.53 14.96
C TYR A 151 -18.71 -10.82 13.53
N PHE A 152 -18.26 -11.92 12.92
CA PHE A 152 -18.65 -12.26 11.55
C PHE A 152 -20.13 -12.64 11.44
N GLU A 153 -20.69 -13.32 12.44
CA GLU A 153 -22.14 -13.62 12.51
C GLU A 153 -22.98 -12.33 12.65
N GLU A 154 -22.51 -11.36 13.43
CA GLU A 154 -23.16 -10.07 13.62
C GLU A 154 -23.19 -9.24 12.32
N VAL A 155 -22.04 -9.09 11.65
CA VAL A 155 -21.97 -8.30 10.40
C VAL A 155 -22.72 -8.97 9.25
N ALA A 156 -22.74 -10.31 9.18
CA ALA A 156 -23.56 -11.04 8.22
C ALA A 156 -25.06 -10.79 8.47
N SER A 157 -25.48 -10.88 9.73
CA SER A 157 -26.86 -10.56 10.13
C SER A 157 -27.23 -9.10 9.83
N ALA A 158 -26.28 -8.17 9.98
CA ALA A 158 -26.47 -6.76 9.67
C ALA A 158 -26.64 -6.53 8.16
N LEU A 159 -25.89 -7.26 7.31
CA LEU A 159 -26.00 -7.18 5.86
C LEU A 159 -27.42 -7.50 5.38
N LEU A 160 -28.03 -8.57 5.91
CA LEU A 160 -29.39 -8.99 5.55
C LEU A 160 -30.46 -7.95 5.88
N ARG A 161 -30.18 -7.03 6.82
CA ARG A 161 -31.10 -5.96 7.21
C ARG A 161 -30.83 -4.65 6.47
N HIS A 162 -29.69 -4.52 5.79
CA HIS A 162 -29.24 -3.26 5.22
C HIS A 162 -29.54 -3.16 3.72
N VAL A 163 -30.67 -2.52 3.39
CA VAL A 163 -31.19 -2.39 2.00
C VAL A 163 -30.18 -1.78 1.01
N GLY A 164 -29.40 -0.77 1.42
CA GLY A 164 -28.42 -0.12 0.52
C GLY A 164 -27.31 -1.05 0.06
N ALA A 165 -26.64 -1.71 1.02
CA ALA A 165 -25.67 -2.77 0.79
C ALA A 165 -26.21 -3.90 -0.10
N LEU A 166 -27.42 -4.42 0.19
CA LEU A 166 -28.04 -5.46 -0.65
C LEU A 166 -28.30 -4.98 -2.09
N LYS A 167 -28.74 -3.73 -2.27
CA LYS A 167 -28.90 -3.13 -3.61
C LYS A 167 -27.57 -3.01 -4.34
N GLU A 168 -26.48 -2.67 -3.65
CA GLU A 168 -25.15 -2.59 -4.26
C GLU A 168 -24.64 -3.98 -4.68
N LEU A 169 -24.87 -5.02 -3.88
CA LEU A 169 -24.55 -6.40 -4.26
C LEU A 169 -25.37 -6.84 -5.49
N ALA A 170 -26.68 -6.63 -5.47
CA ALA A 170 -27.56 -6.97 -6.58
C ALA A 170 -27.19 -6.22 -7.88
N ARG A 171 -26.83 -4.93 -7.79
CA ARG A 171 -26.37 -4.14 -8.94
C ARG A 171 -25.12 -4.72 -9.59
N ARG A 172 -24.27 -5.39 -8.81
CA ARG A 172 -23.05 -6.07 -9.27
C ARG A 172 -23.30 -7.51 -9.73
N GLY A 173 -24.54 -8.00 -9.67
CA GLY A 173 -24.86 -9.40 -9.95
C GLY A 173 -24.33 -10.36 -8.89
N ILE A 174 -24.10 -9.89 -7.66
CA ILE A 174 -23.74 -10.75 -6.53
C ILE A 174 -25.03 -11.17 -5.84
N ASP A 175 -25.35 -12.45 -5.90
CA ASP A 175 -26.53 -13.00 -5.24
C ASP A 175 -26.32 -13.18 -3.74
N GLN A 176 -27.43 -13.37 -3.01
CA GLN A 176 -27.40 -13.49 -1.56
C GLN A 176 -26.72 -14.79 -1.10
N GLU A 177 -26.89 -15.89 -1.83
CA GLU A 177 -26.30 -17.20 -1.48
C GLU A 177 -24.77 -17.12 -1.53
N THR A 178 -24.23 -16.50 -2.57
CA THR A 178 -22.81 -16.23 -2.74
C THR A 178 -22.30 -15.27 -1.68
N ALA A 179 -23.05 -14.20 -1.37
CA ALA A 179 -22.66 -13.28 -0.29
C ALA A 179 -22.56 -14.00 1.07
N GLU A 180 -23.54 -14.85 1.40
CA GLU A 180 -23.54 -15.67 2.62
C GLU A 180 -22.41 -16.71 2.62
N ALA A 181 -22.21 -17.43 1.52
CA ALA A 181 -21.17 -18.46 1.39
C ALA A 181 -19.75 -17.92 1.60
N TYR A 182 -19.53 -16.66 1.21
CA TYR A 182 -18.24 -15.98 1.38
C TYR A 182 -18.16 -15.09 2.63
N GLY A 183 -19.17 -15.17 3.51
CA GLY A 183 -19.17 -14.47 4.80
C GLY A 183 -19.20 -12.95 4.67
N LEU A 184 -19.83 -12.42 3.63
CA LEU A 184 -19.98 -10.97 3.49
C LEU A 184 -20.81 -10.41 4.64
N GLY A 185 -20.41 -9.22 5.08
CA GLY A 185 -21.10 -8.51 6.14
C GLY A 185 -21.33 -7.05 5.81
N TYR A 186 -21.99 -6.38 6.75
CA TYR A 186 -22.15 -4.94 6.76
C TYR A 186 -21.73 -4.40 8.13
N ASP A 187 -20.94 -3.32 8.13
CA ASP A 187 -20.59 -2.58 9.33
C ASP A 187 -20.44 -1.08 9.01
N ASP A 188 -20.76 -0.25 10.00
CA ASP A 188 -20.44 1.17 9.99
C ASP A 188 -19.00 1.34 10.48
N PHE A 189 -18.07 1.23 9.54
CA PHE A 189 -16.63 1.22 9.80
C PHE A 189 -16.20 2.47 10.59
N PRO A 190 -15.66 2.33 11.81
CA PRO A 190 -15.23 3.48 12.60
C PRO A 190 -13.97 4.10 11.99
N LEU A 191 -14.04 5.38 11.64
CA LEU A 191 -12.87 6.19 11.34
C LEU A 191 -12.29 6.67 12.68
N GLY A 192 -11.15 6.10 13.06
CA GLY A 192 -10.44 6.50 14.29
C GLY A 192 -9.89 7.93 14.20
N ASP A 193 -9.23 8.37 15.27
CA ASP A 193 -8.68 9.75 15.45
C ASP A 193 -7.47 10.08 14.54
N ALA A 194 -7.28 9.36 13.43
CA ALA A 194 -6.22 9.61 12.45
C ALA A 194 -6.83 10.19 11.14
N PRO A 195 -7.29 11.45 11.15
CA PRO A 195 -8.06 12.02 10.06
C PRO A 195 -7.29 12.17 8.75
N GLU A 196 -5.95 12.22 8.83
CA GLU A 196 -5.08 12.26 7.65
C GLU A 196 -5.10 10.96 6.84
N ARG A 197 -5.44 9.82 7.48
CA ARG A 197 -5.48 8.49 6.83
C ARG A 197 -6.90 8.02 6.56
N TYR A 198 -7.83 8.40 7.42
CA TYR A 198 -9.18 7.84 7.45
C TYR A 198 -10.28 8.88 7.18
N GLY A 199 -9.95 10.17 7.13
CA GLY A 199 -10.95 11.24 7.14
C GLY A 199 -11.42 11.57 8.55
N PRO A 200 -12.24 12.62 8.73
CA PRO A 200 -12.67 13.09 10.05
C PRO A 200 -13.29 11.95 10.89
N PRO A 201 -13.20 12.01 12.23
CA PRO A 201 -13.83 11.04 13.11
C PRO A 201 -15.30 10.84 12.76
N GLY A 202 -15.73 9.57 12.68
CA GLY A 202 -17.06 9.22 12.21
C GLY A 202 -17.18 7.74 11.90
N ARG A 203 -18.28 7.35 11.24
CA ARG A 203 -18.47 5.98 10.77
C ARG A 203 -18.85 5.99 9.29
N ARG A 204 -18.28 5.08 8.51
CA ARG A 204 -18.58 4.95 7.08
C ARG A 204 -19.31 3.64 6.79
N PRO A 205 -20.48 3.67 6.14
CA PRO A 205 -21.22 2.46 5.81
C PRO A 205 -20.38 1.60 4.85
N SER A 206 -20.14 0.35 5.23
CA SER A 206 -19.16 -0.49 4.54
C SER A 206 -19.63 -1.94 4.38
N LEU A 207 -19.38 -2.51 3.20
CA LEU A 207 -19.36 -3.96 3.05
C LEU A 207 -18.11 -4.51 3.72
N VAL A 208 -18.28 -5.56 4.51
CA VAL A 208 -17.21 -6.33 5.15
C VAL A 208 -16.93 -7.54 4.26
N LEU A 209 -15.71 -7.65 3.74
CA LEU A 209 -15.28 -8.78 2.91
C LEU A 209 -14.12 -9.49 3.62
N PRO A 210 -14.35 -10.70 4.16
CA PRO A 210 -13.29 -11.47 4.79
C PRO A 210 -12.41 -12.15 3.73
N TRP A 211 -11.10 -12.17 3.96
CA TRP A 211 -10.11 -12.78 3.07
C TRP A 211 -9.51 -14.00 3.77
N GLU A 212 -9.88 -15.18 3.26
CA GLU A 212 -9.50 -16.47 3.82
C GLU A 212 -7.99 -16.77 3.68
N ALA A 213 -7.48 -17.52 4.66
CA ALA A 213 -6.14 -18.03 4.69
C ALA A 213 -5.97 -19.21 3.73
N ILE A 214 -4.92 -19.19 2.91
CA ILE A 214 -4.68 -20.26 1.94
C ILE A 214 -4.48 -21.59 2.68
N GLY A 215 -5.32 -22.58 2.35
CA GLY A 215 -5.25 -23.93 2.92
C GLY A 215 -5.81 -24.05 4.34
N ARG A 216 -6.47 -23.01 4.87
CA ARG A 216 -7.15 -23.06 6.17
C ARG A 216 -8.59 -22.53 6.04
N PRO A 217 -9.52 -23.38 5.57
CA PRO A 217 -10.90 -22.97 5.38
C PRO A 217 -11.54 -22.40 6.64
N GLY A 218 -12.25 -21.29 6.53
CA GLY A 218 -12.90 -20.61 7.67
C GLY A 218 -11.95 -19.83 8.59
N HIS A 219 -10.66 -19.75 8.27
CA HIS A 219 -9.71 -18.87 8.95
C HIS A 219 -9.42 -17.65 8.06
N TYR A 220 -9.59 -16.44 8.58
CA TYR A 220 -9.37 -15.21 7.81
C TYR A 220 -8.04 -14.56 8.18
N ASP A 221 -7.26 -14.17 7.18
CA ASP A 221 -5.97 -13.49 7.38
C ASP A 221 -6.08 -11.97 7.17
N ALA A 222 -7.17 -11.48 6.57
CA ALA A 222 -7.46 -10.06 6.43
C ALA A 222 -8.97 -9.79 6.30
N VAL A 223 -9.36 -8.54 6.58
CA VAL A 223 -10.70 -8.04 6.28
C VAL A 223 -10.59 -6.77 5.44
N GLN A 224 -11.33 -6.73 4.35
CA GLN A 224 -11.54 -5.54 3.53
C GLN A 224 -12.85 -4.88 3.91
N TYR A 225 -12.85 -3.56 4.05
CA TYR A 225 -14.06 -2.76 4.21
C TYR A 225 -14.22 -1.93 2.95
N ARG A 226 -15.28 -2.16 2.18
CA ARG A 226 -15.61 -1.40 0.99
C ARG A 226 -16.68 -0.37 1.34
N HIS A 227 -16.30 0.90 1.33
CA HIS A 227 -17.21 1.99 1.67
C HIS A 227 -18.29 2.20 0.59
N LEU A 228 -19.50 2.48 1.03
CA LEU A 228 -20.71 2.61 0.19
C LEU A 228 -21.10 4.07 -0.10
N ASP A 229 -20.50 5.03 0.59
CA ASP A 229 -20.75 6.47 0.42
C ASP A 229 -20.13 7.07 -0.86
N GLY A 230 -19.28 6.32 -1.57
CA GLY A 230 -18.61 6.74 -2.80
C GLY A 230 -17.40 7.65 -2.59
N GLU A 231 -17.07 7.99 -1.33
CA GLU A 231 -15.94 8.87 -1.01
C GLU A 231 -14.60 8.12 -1.06
N ALA A 232 -13.53 8.85 -1.36
CA ALA A 232 -12.18 8.31 -1.31
C ALA A 232 -11.61 8.38 0.12
N PRO A 233 -10.84 7.36 0.58
CA PRO A 233 -10.52 6.11 -0.10
C PRO A 233 -11.74 5.19 -0.17
N LYS A 234 -11.88 4.43 -1.26
CA LYS A 234 -13.02 3.51 -1.46
C LYS A 234 -12.94 2.25 -0.60
N VAL A 235 -11.74 1.89 -0.15
CA VAL A 235 -11.49 0.65 0.60
C VAL A 235 -10.59 0.92 1.79
N HIS A 236 -10.85 0.19 2.86
CA HIS A 236 -9.99 0.09 4.03
C HIS A 236 -9.60 -1.37 4.26
N TRP A 237 -8.40 -1.61 4.80
CA TRP A 237 -7.88 -2.95 5.06
C TRP A 237 -7.44 -3.10 6.51
N HIS A 238 -7.98 -4.12 7.15
CA HIS A 238 -7.43 -4.64 8.39
C HIS A 238 -6.44 -5.76 8.03
N HIS A 239 -5.15 -5.41 8.07
CA HIS A 239 -3.93 -6.21 7.79
C HIS A 239 -3.20 -5.93 6.45
N ASP A 240 -1.87 -5.91 6.48
CA ASP A 240 -0.98 -5.76 5.32
C ASP A 240 -1.09 -6.90 4.28
N LEU A 241 -1.70 -6.59 3.14
CA LEU A 241 -1.92 -7.49 2.01
C LEU A 241 -0.67 -7.88 1.21
N ARG A 242 0.44 -7.17 1.41
CA ARG A 242 1.72 -7.47 0.73
C ARG A 242 2.31 -8.83 1.16
N LYS A 243 1.68 -9.51 2.13
CA LYS A 243 2.00 -10.88 2.55
C LYS A 243 1.37 -11.98 1.67
N GLY A 244 0.64 -11.61 0.63
CA GLY A 244 0.25 -12.54 -0.42
C GLY A 244 -1.07 -13.27 -0.22
N ARG A 245 -2.07 -12.49 0.17
CA ARG A 245 -3.45 -12.95 0.34
C ARG A 245 -4.18 -13.00 -0.99
N LEU A 246 -5.08 -13.96 -1.09
CA LEU A 246 -6.03 -14.08 -2.19
C LEU A 246 -7.44 -14.09 -1.62
N PHE A 247 -8.36 -13.56 -2.38
CA PHE A 247 -9.77 -13.86 -2.20
C PHE A 247 -10.08 -15.20 -2.88
N ASN A 248 -10.95 -16.00 -2.27
CA ASN A 248 -11.30 -17.35 -2.69
C ASN A 248 -10.08 -18.29 -2.89
N PRO A 249 -9.11 -18.34 -1.95
CA PRO A 249 -7.91 -19.16 -2.14
C PRO A 249 -8.20 -20.66 -2.23
N SER A 250 -9.36 -21.09 -1.74
CA SER A 250 -9.86 -22.46 -1.82
C SER A 250 -9.96 -22.96 -3.27
N ALA A 251 -10.24 -22.08 -4.24
CA ALA A 251 -10.26 -22.42 -5.67
C ALA A 251 -8.91 -22.97 -6.16
N LEU A 252 -7.78 -22.57 -5.54
CA LEU A 252 -6.46 -23.12 -5.87
C LEU A 252 -6.28 -24.54 -5.33
N THR A 253 -6.98 -24.91 -4.25
CA THR A 253 -6.85 -26.22 -3.60
C THR A 253 -7.93 -27.22 -4.03
N HIS A 254 -9.13 -26.73 -4.35
CA HIS A 254 -10.30 -27.50 -4.74
C HIS A 254 -10.90 -26.88 -6.01
N PRO A 255 -10.27 -27.09 -7.18
CA PRO A 255 -10.73 -26.49 -8.43
C PRO A 255 -12.04 -27.15 -8.90
N HIS A 256 -12.95 -26.35 -9.47
CA HIS A 256 -14.18 -26.82 -10.09
C HIS A 256 -14.11 -26.88 -11.62
N SER A 257 -13.00 -26.41 -12.20
CA SER A 257 -12.69 -26.43 -13.64
C SER A 257 -11.19 -26.49 -13.89
N ASP A 258 -10.81 -26.89 -15.11
CA ASP A 258 -9.41 -26.92 -15.56
C ASP A 258 -8.84 -25.52 -15.84
N GLU A 259 -9.71 -24.52 -15.96
CA GLU A 259 -9.34 -23.11 -16.13
C GLU A 259 -9.48 -22.35 -14.81
N LEU A 260 -8.55 -21.42 -14.55
CA LEU A 260 -8.61 -20.48 -13.43
C LEU A 260 -8.75 -19.06 -13.94
N TYR A 261 -9.67 -18.28 -13.37
CA TYR A 261 -9.78 -16.85 -13.62
C TYR A 261 -9.13 -16.08 -12.46
N VAL A 262 -8.25 -15.14 -12.80
CA VAL A 262 -7.54 -14.27 -11.85
C VAL A 262 -7.98 -12.84 -12.14
N VAL A 263 -8.59 -12.18 -11.15
CA VAL A 263 -9.12 -10.80 -11.27
C VAL A 263 -8.55 -9.88 -10.20
N GLU A 264 -8.79 -8.57 -10.34
CA GLU A 264 -8.46 -7.58 -9.32
C GLU A 264 -9.67 -7.30 -8.41
N GLY A 265 -9.52 -7.54 -7.10
CA GLY A 265 -10.54 -7.22 -6.10
C GLY A 265 -11.63 -8.29 -5.86
N ALA A 266 -12.08 -8.38 -4.61
CA ALA A 266 -13.02 -9.41 -4.17
C ALA A 266 -14.43 -9.27 -4.79
N LEU A 267 -14.95 -8.05 -4.96
CA LEU A 267 -16.29 -7.86 -5.54
C LEU A 267 -16.37 -8.35 -6.99
N THR A 268 -15.34 -8.11 -7.80
CA THR A 268 -15.28 -8.64 -9.17
C THR A 268 -15.24 -10.17 -9.16
N ALA A 269 -14.47 -10.76 -8.23
CA ALA A 269 -14.44 -12.20 -8.04
C ALA A 269 -15.82 -12.76 -7.72
N LEU A 270 -16.53 -12.12 -6.78
CA LEU A 270 -17.85 -12.55 -6.32
C LEU A 270 -18.91 -12.45 -7.42
N THR A 271 -18.84 -11.45 -8.30
CA THR A 271 -19.72 -11.38 -9.47
C THR A 271 -19.51 -12.58 -10.40
N LEU A 272 -18.26 -12.93 -10.70
CA LEU A 272 -17.94 -14.11 -11.52
C LEU A 272 -18.40 -15.41 -10.85
N ILE A 273 -18.17 -15.53 -9.54
CA ILE A 273 -18.56 -16.70 -8.73
C ILE A 273 -20.09 -16.85 -8.68
N SER A 274 -20.83 -15.74 -8.48
CA SER A 274 -22.31 -15.74 -8.46
C SER A 274 -22.89 -16.17 -9.82
N ALA A 275 -22.19 -15.86 -10.92
CA ALA A 275 -22.58 -16.35 -12.24
C ALA A 275 -22.23 -17.83 -12.49
N GLY A 276 -21.50 -18.49 -11.58
CA GLY A 276 -21.10 -19.90 -11.67
C GLY A 276 -19.63 -20.13 -12.05
N ILE A 277 -18.81 -19.08 -12.21
CA ILE A 277 -17.38 -19.18 -12.51
C ILE A 277 -16.61 -19.32 -11.18
N THR A 278 -16.78 -20.45 -10.51
CA THR A 278 -16.30 -20.66 -9.12
C THR A 278 -14.78 -20.85 -9.01
N SER A 279 -14.11 -21.30 -10.08
CA SER A 279 -12.65 -21.30 -10.20
C SER A 279 -12.11 -19.89 -10.49
N THR A 280 -12.43 -18.94 -9.61
CA THR A 280 -12.02 -17.54 -9.69
C THR A 280 -11.29 -17.16 -8.40
N VAL A 281 -10.12 -16.55 -8.53
CA VAL A 281 -9.39 -15.93 -7.41
C VAL A 281 -9.24 -14.44 -7.66
N ALA A 282 -9.15 -13.66 -6.58
CA ALA A 282 -8.79 -12.26 -6.72
C ALA A 282 -7.52 -11.88 -5.97
N LEU A 283 -6.71 -11.08 -6.64
CA LEU A 283 -5.60 -10.37 -6.02
C LEU A 283 -6.11 -9.09 -5.38
N PRO A 284 -5.48 -8.63 -4.29
CA PRO A 284 -5.78 -7.32 -3.74
C PRO A 284 -5.36 -6.23 -4.74
N GLN A 285 -6.02 -5.07 -4.67
CA GLN A 285 -5.67 -3.87 -5.47
C GLN A 285 -4.23 -3.39 -5.21
N LEU A 286 -3.63 -3.82 -4.09
CA LEU A 286 -2.22 -3.59 -3.78
C LEU A 286 -1.34 -4.64 -4.47
N ARG A 287 -0.32 -4.19 -5.20
CA ARG A 287 0.62 -5.08 -5.90
C ARG A 287 1.32 -6.02 -4.89
N PRO A 288 1.18 -7.35 -5.03
CA PRO A 288 1.82 -8.32 -4.13
C PRO A 288 3.34 -8.33 -4.32
N LYS A 289 4.07 -8.80 -3.30
CA LYS A 289 5.53 -8.97 -3.38
C LYS A 289 5.90 -10.05 -4.40
N ALA A 290 7.08 -9.96 -5.00
CA ALA A 290 7.55 -10.93 -6.00
C ALA A 290 7.54 -12.38 -5.49
N GLU A 291 8.00 -12.61 -4.26
CA GLU A 291 8.01 -13.93 -3.60
C GLU A 291 6.61 -14.55 -3.48
N THR A 292 5.61 -13.71 -3.17
CA THR A 292 4.20 -14.11 -3.14
C THR A 292 3.76 -14.58 -4.53
N VAL A 293 4.05 -13.79 -5.56
CA VAL A 293 3.63 -14.09 -6.93
C VAL A 293 4.18 -15.45 -7.36
N GLU A 294 5.45 -15.73 -7.06
CA GLU A 294 6.06 -17.02 -7.40
C GLU A 294 5.41 -18.20 -6.65
N ALA A 295 5.08 -18.03 -5.37
CA ALA A 295 4.40 -19.06 -4.60
C ALA A 295 2.98 -19.35 -5.14
N LEU A 296 2.24 -18.31 -5.53
CA LEU A 296 0.92 -18.44 -6.14
C LEU A 296 1.00 -19.06 -7.53
N ALA A 297 1.93 -18.61 -8.36
CA ALA A 297 2.11 -19.11 -9.72
C ALA A 297 2.42 -20.61 -9.75
N ARG A 298 3.23 -21.13 -8.80
CA ARG A 298 3.46 -22.57 -8.65
C ARG A 298 2.16 -23.33 -8.36
N ARG A 299 1.29 -22.81 -7.49
CA ARG A 299 -0.01 -23.45 -7.19
C ARG A 299 -0.94 -23.44 -8.40
N MET A 300 -0.90 -22.36 -9.18
CA MET A 300 -1.67 -22.17 -10.42
C MET A 300 -1.23 -23.10 -11.57
N GLY A 301 -0.03 -23.69 -11.52
CA GLY A 301 0.44 -24.64 -12.53
C GLY A 301 -0.36 -25.94 -12.63
N ARG A 302 -1.31 -26.18 -11.70
CA ARG A 302 -2.23 -27.34 -11.75
C ARG A 302 -3.37 -27.18 -12.76
N PHE A 303 -3.66 -25.95 -13.16
CA PHE A 303 -4.70 -25.64 -14.14
C PHE A 303 -4.13 -25.79 -15.56
N ASP A 304 -4.98 -26.13 -16.52
CA ASP A 304 -4.60 -26.17 -17.94
C ASP A 304 -4.35 -24.76 -18.48
N ARG A 305 -5.14 -23.80 -18.00
CA ARG A 305 -4.96 -22.38 -18.30
C ARG A 305 -5.33 -21.50 -17.12
N THR A 306 -4.59 -20.41 -16.95
CA THR A 306 -4.99 -19.31 -16.06
C THR A 306 -5.19 -18.04 -16.87
N TYR A 307 -6.37 -17.42 -16.74
CA TYR A 307 -6.75 -16.19 -17.40
C TYR A 307 -6.69 -15.02 -16.42
N TRP A 308 -5.77 -14.10 -16.67
CA TRP A 308 -5.53 -12.92 -15.85
C TRP A 308 -6.28 -11.74 -16.48
N LEU A 309 -7.48 -11.47 -15.97
CA LEU A 309 -8.38 -10.46 -16.50
C LEU A 309 -8.06 -9.11 -15.85
N CYS A 310 -7.66 -8.12 -16.63
CA CYS A 310 -7.28 -6.82 -16.12
C CYS A 310 -7.65 -5.69 -17.10
N ASP A 311 -7.61 -4.45 -16.62
CA ASP A 311 -7.66 -3.29 -17.51
C ASP A 311 -6.40 -3.24 -18.41
N ALA A 312 -6.52 -2.54 -19.54
CA ALA A 312 -5.43 -2.43 -20.51
C ALA A 312 -4.16 -1.76 -19.95
N GLY A 313 -4.31 -0.84 -18.99
CA GLY A 313 -3.19 -0.16 -18.35
C GLY A 313 -2.40 -1.06 -17.39
N ALA A 314 -3.08 -2.02 -16.76
CA ALA A 314 -2.46 -2.99 -15.86
C ALA A 314 -1.80 -4.16 -16.60
N ALA A 315 -2.18 -4.45 -17.85
CA ALA A 315 -1.71 -5.62 -18.61
C ALA A 315 -0.17 -5.84 -18.60
N PRO A 316 0.70 -4.81 -18.74
CA PRO A 316 2.15 -5.01 -18.66
C PRO A 316 2.62 -5.54 -17.30
N ILE A 317 2.01 -5.07 -16.21
CA ILE A 317 2.34 -5.51 -14.85
C ILE A 317 1.88 -6.95 -14.64
N TRP A 318 0.65 -7.25 -15.07
CA TRP A 318 0.07 -8.59 -14.93
C TRP A 318 0.78 -9.62 -15.81
N SER A 319 1.34 -9.21 -16.96
CA SER A 319 2.11 -10.10 -17.85
C SER A 319 3.36 -10.65 -17.18
N ALA A 320 4.06 -9.83 -16.39
CA ALA A 320 5.21 -10.29 -15.63
C ALA A 320 4.85 -11.36 -14.59
N PHE A 321 3.62 -11.32 -14.06
CA PHE A 321 3.12 -12.29 -13.08
C PHE A 321 2.59 -13.56 -13.76
N ALA A 322 1.77 -13.41 -14.80
CA ALA A 322 1.24 -14.53 -15.56
C ALA A 322 2.36 -15.38 -16.19
N ALA A 323 3.46 -14.76 -16.63
CA ALA A 323 4.63 -15.46 -17.16
C ALA A 323 5.34 -16.36 -16.13
N LYS A 324 5.07 -16.19 -14.83
CA LYS A 324 5.60 -17.05 -13.77
C LYS A 324 4.79 -18.35 -13.61
N VAL A 325 3.60 -18.44 -14.19
CA VAL A 325 2.81 -19.66 -14.17
C VAL A 325 3.53 -20.72 -15.03
N PRO A 326 3.78 -21.93 -14.50
CA PRO A 326 4.52 -22.98 -15.20
C PRO A 326 3.98 -23.30 -16.59
N ASP A 327 4.87 -23.80 -17.46
CA ASP A 327 4.58 -24.28 -18.82
C ASP A 327 3.89 -23.26 -19.75
N GLY A 328 3.97 -21.96 -19.45
CA GLY A 328 3.31 -20.93 -20.25
C GLY A 328 1.78 -20.96 -20.16
N ARG A 329 1.22 -21.49 -19.07
CA ARG A 329 -0.23 -21.61 -18.87
C ARG A 329 -0.90 -20.30 -18.45
N GLY A 330 -0.14 -19.27 -18.12
CA GLY A 330 -0.65 -17.92 -17.80
C GLY A 330 -0.93 -17.08 -19.04
N ARG A 331 -2.16 -16.60 -19.19
CA ARG A 331 -2.58 -15.68 -20.25
C ARG A 331 -3.18 -14.43 -19.65
N VAL A 332 -2.61 -13.26 -19.98
CA VAL A 332 -3.22 -11.97 -19.67
C VAL A 332 -4.24 -11.62 -20.73
N VAL A 333 -5.42 -11.21 -20.28
CA VAL A 333 -6.53 -10.81 -21.16
C VAL A 333 -6.93 -9.39 -20.79
N PRO A 334 -6.45 -8.39 -21.56
CA PRO A 334 -6.89 -7.01 -21.40
C PRO A 334 -8.38 -6.88 -21.73
N MET A 335 -9.14 -6.39 -20.76
CA MET A 335 -10.59 -6.25 -20.86
C MET A 335 -10.99 -4.85 -21.34
N PRO A 336 -12.08 -4.72 -22.13
CA PRO A 336 -12.55 -3.42 -22.59
C PRO A 336 -13.18 -2.58 -21.46
N VAL A 337 -13.68 -3.24 -20.42
CA VAL A 337 -14.24 -2.70 -19.16
C VAL A 337 -13.88 -3.68 -18.04
N ASP A 338 -14.21 -3.36 -16.78
CA ASP A 338 -13.91 -4.27 -15.66
C ASP A 338 -14.57 -5.65 -15.87
N PRO A 339 -13.95 -6.77 -15.43
CA PRO A 339 -14.43 -8.12 -15.74
C PRO A 339 -15.87 -8.39 -15.29
N ASP A 340 -16.29 -7.83 -14.15
CA ASP A 340 -17.66 -7.90 -13.63
C ASP A 340 -18.63 -7.14 -14.54
N GLU A 341 -18.29 -5.91 -14.93
CA GLU A 341 -19.11 -5.14 -15.89
C GLU A 341 -19.21 -5.83 -17.25
N TYR A 342 -18.13 -6.46 -17.72
CA TYR A 342 -18.12 -7.18 -18.98
C TYR A 342 -19.06 -8.39 -18.96
N LEU A 343 -19.01 -9.19 -17.88
CA LEU A 343 -19.92 -10.32 -17.68
C LEU A 343 -21.39 -9.88 -17.58
N LEU A 344 -21.66 -8.80 -16.81
CA LEU A 344 -23.00 -8.22 -16.70
C LEU A 344 -23.53 -7.74 -18.06
N SER A 345 -22.68 -7.13 -18.89
CA SER A 345 -23.08 -6.69 -20.24
C SER A 345 -23.48 -7.84 -21.18
N MET A 346 -23.05 -9.07 -20.86
CA MET A 346 -23.45 -10.29 -21.56
C MET A 346 -24.68 -10.97 -20.95
N GLY A 347 -25.31 -10.36 -19.94
CA GLY A 347 -26.44 -10.94 -19.22
C GLY A 347 -26.05 -12.13 -18.32
N CYS A 348 -24.81 -12.14 -17.81
CA CYS A 348 -24.24 -13.24 -17.03
C CYS A 348 -24.14 -14.59 -17.79
N ASP A 349 -24.10 -14.56 -19.13
CA ASP A 349 -23.86 -15.74 -19.96
C ASP A 349 -22.39 -16.19 -19.85
N VAL A 350 -22.16 -17.23 -19.03
CA VAL A 350 -20.84 -17.78 -18.73
C VAL A 350 -20.16 -18.37 -19.96
N ASP A 351 -20.91 -19.08 -20.82
CA ASP A 351 -20.34 -19.74 -22.00
C ASP A 351 -19.85 -18.70 -23.02
N ARG A 352 -20.66 -17.66 -23.22
CA ARG A 352 -20.28 -16.53 -24.07
C ARG A 352 -19.10 -15.76 -23.49
N PHE A 353 -19.08 -15.53 -22.18
CA PHE A 353 -17.97 -14.88 -21.50
C PHE A 353 -16.68 -15.70 -21.68
N ALA A 354 -16.68 -16.98 -21.30
CA ALA A 354 -15.51 -17.86 -21.41
C ALA A 354 -14.99 -17.97 -22.84
N THR A 355 -15.89 -18.11 -23.82
CA THR A 355 -15.53 -18.13 -25.25
C THR A 355 -14.83 -16.83 -25.67
N SER A 356 -15.35 -15.67 -25.24
CA SER A 356 -14.73 -14.38 -25.55
C SER A 356 -13.34 -14.22 -24.92
N ILE A 357 -13.13 -14.74 -23.70
CA ILE A 357 -11.83 -14.72 -23.02
C ILE A 357 -10.84 -15.64 -23.73
N ARG A 358 -11.26 -16.82 -24.20
CA ARG A 358 -10.39 -17.77 -24.92
C ARG A 358 -9.92 -17.23 -26.28
N MET A 359 -10.75 -16.43 -26.95
CA MET A 359 -10.44 -15.85 -28.26
C MET A 359 -9.48 -14.64 -28.20
N ARG A 360 -9.44 -13.94 -27.07
CA ARG A 360 -8.52 -12.82 -26.81
C ARG A 360 -7.19 -13.34 -26.30
#